data_AF-A0A838W3S2-F1
#
_entry.id   AF-A0A838W3S2-F1
#
_cell.length_a   1.000
_cell.length_b   1.000
_cell.length_c   1.000
_cell.angle_alpha   90.00
_cell.angle_beta   90.00
_cell.angle_gamma   90.00
#
_symmetry.space_group_name_H-M   'P 1'
#
loop_
_entity.id
_entity.type
_entity.pdbx_description
1 polymer ?
#
loop_
_entity_poly.entity_id
_entity_poly.type
_entity_poly.pdbx_seq_one_letter_code
_entity_poly.pdbx_strand_id
1 'polypeptide(L)'
;MNNAILFKINEDAFIQILIPYPVQELECCEIVTITLNQGQQSYIVYQHHCIQIAMEYLNFLLNQAIKQKLQVHPSIVKNLGYLANEYFNESPNEKLVLTENNQTWIGMNYSLWSPREVGTWIYNRDAEIFLEVTPLYRWHFSDPEEGENFITYEEFLKNYKPYLLFKLSKEVALEWLNKTEELLNIMKRNYEQCKYLHEAEVSSID
;
A
#
# COMPACT_ATOMS: atom_id res chain seq x y z
N MET A 1 -13.63 -11.37 19.55
CA MET A 1 -12.33 -10.72 19.77
C MET A 1 -11.77 -10.41 18.40
N ASN A 2 -11.51 -9.15 18.06
CA ASN A 2 -10.91 -8.81 16.77
C ASN A 2 -9.44 -9.22 16.82
N ASN A 3 -8.99 -10.03 15.86
CA ASN A 3 -7.58 -10.31 15.70
C ASN A 3 -6.96 -9.23 14.81
N ALA A 4 -5.67 -8.97 15.02
CA ALA A 4 -4.95 -7.95 14.28
C ALA A 4 -3.62 -8.48 13.76
N ILE A 5 -3.37 -8.26 12.47
CA ILE A 5 -2.07 -8.45 11.85
C ILE A 5 -1.36 -7.10 11.91
N LEU A 6 -0.19 -7.06 12.55
CA LEU A 6 0.57 -5.83 12.75
C LEU A 6 1.91 -5.88 12.01
N PHE A 7 2.22 -4.85 11.25
CA PHE A 7 3.54 -4.58 10.68
C PHE A 7 4.12 -3.37 11.42
N LYS A 8 4.99 -3.64 12.40
CA LYS A 8 5.58 -2.59 13.24
C LYS A 8 6.61 -1.80 12.43
N ILE A 9 6.52 -0.47 12.52
CA ILE A 9 7.47 0.45 11.87
C ILE A 9 8.47 0.93 12.92
N ASN A 10 7.97 1.43 14.04
CA ASN A 10 8.73 1.83 15.22
C ASN A 10 7.83 1.74 16.46
N GLU A 11 8.23 2.37 17.57
CA GLU A 11 7.46 2.34 18.84
C GLU A 11 6.11 3.06 18.73
N ASP A 12 6.02 4.10 17.90
CA ASP A 12 4.86 4.98 17.79
C ASP A 12 4.03 4.75 16.52
N ALA A 13 4.50 3.89 15.60
CA ALA A 13 3.88 3.67 14.30
C ALA A 13 3.84 2.19 13.89
N PHE A 14 2.69 1.78 13.36
CA PHE A 14 2.48 0.44 12.81
C PHE A 14 1.38 0.44 11.74
N ILE A 15 1.49 -0.51 10.80
CA ILE A 15 0.40 -0.84 9.88
C ILE A 15 -0.42 -1.97 10.49
N GLN A 16 -1.74 -1.88 10.44
CA GLN A 16 -2.68 -2.83 11.03
C GLN A 16 -3.68 -3.32 10.00
N ILE A 17 -3.94 -4.63 10.02
CA ILE A 17 -5.06 -5.27 9.35
C ILE A 17 -5.95 -5.88 10.42
N LEU A 18 -7.20 -5.43 10.50
CA LEU A 18 -8.19 -6.01 11.39
C LEU A 18 -8.90 -7.16 10.66
N ILE A 19 -8.96 -8.31 11.33
CA ILE A 19 -9.66 -9.49 10.82
C ILE A 19 -10.62 -10.02 11.91
N PRO A 20 -11.83 -10.49 11.53
CA PRO A 20 -12.85 -10.88 12.50
C PRO A 20 -12.62 -12.28 13.11
N TYR A 21 -11.68 -13.05 12.57
CA TYR A 21 -11.38 -14.45 12.91
C TYR A 21 -9.87 -14.66 13.11
N PRO A 22 -9.42 -15.84 13.59
CA PRO A 22 -7.98 -16.14 13.74
C PRO A 22 -7.20 -16.05 12.42
N VAL A 23 -5.95 -15.60 12.47
CA VAL A 23 -5.09 -15.46 11.26
C VAL A 23 -4.99 -16.77 10.46
N GLN A 24 -5.07 -17.92 11.14
CA GLN A 24 -5.01 -19.24 10.51
C GLN A 24 -6.21 -19.55 9.60
N GLU A 25 -7.34 -18.87 9.81
CA GLU A 25 -8.57 -19.03 9.03
C GLU A 25 -8.66 -18.00 7.88
N LEU A 26 -7.60 -17.22 7.65
CA LEU A 26 -7.60 -16.17 6.63
C LEU A 26 -7.80 -16.72 5.23
N GLU A 27 -8.86 -16.25 4.56
CA GLU A 27 -9.18 -16.60 3.18
C GLU A 27 -8.49 -15.64 2.20
N CYS A 28 -8.24 -16.15 0.99
CA CYS A 28 -7.57 -15.37 -0.05
C CYS A 28 -8.36 -14.11 -0.46
N CYS A 29 -9.68 -14.22 -0.58
CA CYS A 29 -10.57 -13.17 -1.08
C CYS A 29 -11.15 -12.25 0.00
N GLU A 30 -10.66 -12.32 1.24
CA GLU A 30 -11.18 -11.49 2.32
C GLU A 30 -11.01 -10.00 1.99
N ILE A 31 -12.10 -9.25 2.10
CA ILE A 31 -12.07 -7.80 1.93
C ILE A 31 -11.62 -7.16 3.22
N VAL A 32 -10.47 -6.49 3.19
CA VAL A 32 -9.90 -5.88 4.39
C VAL A 32 -9.73 -4.38 4.25
N THR A 33 -9.64 -3.73 5.41
CA THR A 33 -9.11 -2.38 5.54
C THR A 33 -7.77 -2.47 6.25
N ILE A 34 -6.76 -1.82 5.68
CA ILE A 34 -5.42 -1.68 6.26
C ILE A 34 -5.24 -0.23 6.66
N THR A 35 -4.80 -0.02 7.90
CA THR A 35 -4.55 1.32 8.45
C THR A 35 -3.09 1.51 8.84
N LEU A 36 -2.55 2.69 8.59
CA LEU A 36 -1.36 3.18 9.29
C LEU A 36 -1.84 3.87 10.56
N ASN A 37 -1.34 3.44 11.72
CA ASN A 37 -1.55 4.12 12.99
C ASN A 37 -0.24 4.75 13.42
N GLN A 38 -0.28 6.04 13.77
CA GLN A 38 0.86 6.81 14.24
C GLN A 38 0.43 7.76 15.37
N GLY A 39 0.86 7.48 16.59
CA GLY A 39 0.38 8.19 17.77
C GLY A 39 -1.15 8.14 17.89
N GLN A 40 -1.81 9.30 17.85
CA GLN A 40 -3.28 9.41 17.90
C GLN A 40 -3.95 9.44 16.52
N GLN A 41 -3.16 9.41 15.43
CA GLN A 41 -3.65 9.51 14.07
C GLN A 41 -3.75 8.12 13.43
N SER A 42 -4.78 7.92 12.62
CA SER A 42 -4.98 6.70 11.85
C SER A 42 -5.36 7.06 10.41
N TYR A 43 -4.72 6.42 9.45
CA TYR A 43 -4.90 6.66 8.02
C TYR A 43 -5.24 5.35 7.34
N ILE A 44 -6.30 5.32 6.54
CA ILE A 44 -6.61 4.16 5.71
C ILE A 44 -5.61 4.13 4.56
N VAL A 45 -4.80 3.08 4.50
CA VAL A 45 -3.76 2.88 3.46
C VAL A 45 -4.12 1.79 2.47
N TYR A 46 -5.19 1.01 2.71
CA TYR A 46 -5.81 0.10 1.75
C TYR A 46 -7.25 -0.18 2.17
N GLN A 47 -8.20 -0.25 1.25
CA GLN A 47 -9.61 -0.51 1.59
C GLN A 47 -10.37 -1.18 0.44
N HIS A 48 -11.46 -1.87 0.78
CA HIS A 48 -12.44 -2.42 -0.16
C HIS A 48 -11.88 -3.38 -1.21
N HIS A 49 -10.75 -4.02 -0.91
CA HIS A 49 -10.11 -4.97 -1.80
C HIS A 49 -9.57 -6.18 -1.03
N CYS A 50 -9.25 -7.21 -1.81
CA CYS A 50 -8.80 -8.51 -1.38
C CYS A 50 -7.43 -8.45 -0.68
N ILE A 51 -7.33 -9.00 0.53
CA ILE A 51 -6.08 -9.01 1.32
C ILE A 51 -4.92 -9.69 0.58
N GLN A 52 -5.18 -10.73 -0.23
CA GLN A 52 -4.15 -11.39 -1.03
C GLN A 52 -3.43 -10.38 -1.93
N ILE A 53 -4.18 -9.52 -2.62
CA ILE A 53 -3.59 -8.50 -3.50
C ILE A 53 -2.73 -7.54 -2.68
N ALA A 54 -3.20 -7.07 -1.53
CA ALA A 54 -2.42 -6.19 -0.67
C ALA A 54 -1.09 -6.82 -0.26
N MET A 55 -1.10 -8.10 0.13
CA MET A 55 0.08 -8.83 0.58
C MET A 55 1.03 -9.19 -0.57
N GLU A 56 0.52 -9.51 -1.77
CA GLU A 56 1.34 -9.78 -2.95
C GLU A 56 2.15 -8.56 -3.37
N TYR A 57 1.51 -7.38 -3.42
CA TYR A 57 2.22 -6.13 -3.76
C TYR A 57 3.24 -5.74 -2.68
N LEU A 58 2.90 -5.88 -1.40
CA LEU A 58 3.83 -5.62 -0.30
C LEU A 58 5.03 -6.58 -0.36
N ASN A 59 4.77 -7.87 -0.55
CA ASN A 59 5.81 -8.89 -0.70
C ASN A 59 6.74 -8.56 -1.87
N PHE A 60 6.17 -8.26 -3.05
CA PHE A 60 6.91 -7.92 -4.25
C PHE A 60 7.83 -6.72 -4.01
N LEU A 61 7.30 -5.60 -3.52
CA LEU A 61 8.09 -4.39 -3.30
C LEU A 61 9.16 -4.56 -2.23
N LEU A 62 8.87 -5.23 -1.11
CA LEU A 62 9.87 -5.54 -0.09
C LEU A 62 11.02 -6.39 -0.67
N ASN A 63 10.69 -7.43 -1.44
CA ASN A 63 11.67 -8.29 -2.06
C ASN A 63 12.58 -7.52 -3.05
N GLN A 64 12.01 -6.63 -3.86
CA GLN A 64 12.80 -5.77 -4.75
C GLN A 64 13.65 -4.75 -3.96
N ALA A 65 13.09 -4.13 -2.93
CA ALA A 65 13.80 -3.15 -2.09
C ALA A 65 14.98 -3.76 -1.34
N ILE A 66 14.81 -4.94 -0.74
CA ILE A 66 15.86 -5.68 -0.02
C ILE A 66 17.01 -6.04 -0.98
N LYS A 67 16.68 -6.32 -2.24
CA LYS A 67 17.65 -6.61 -3.31
C LYS A 67 18.22 -5.35 -3.98
N GLN A 68 17.88 -4.15 -3.48
CA GLN A 68 18.31 -2.85 -4.02
C GLN A 68 17.90 -2.63 -5.49
N LYS A 69 16.75 -3.20 -5.88
CA LYS A 69 16.21 -3.11 -7.25
C LYS A 69 15.16 -2.01 -7.42
N LEU A 70 14.76 -1.33 -6.34
CA LEU A 70 13.82 -0.20 -6.37
C LEU A 70 14.54 1.14 -6.21
N GLN A 71 15.72 1.30 -6.80
CA GLN A 71 16.42 2.58 -6.77
C GLN A 71 15.55 3.66 -7.40
N VAL A 72 15.34 4.75 -6.66
CA VAL A 72 14.55 5.87 -7.12
C VAL A 72 15.21 6.52 -8.33
N HIS A 73 14.44 6.77 -9.40
CA HIS A 73 14.96 7.39 -10.62
C HIS A 73 15.49 8.82 -10.33
N PRO A 74 16.61 9.26 -10.93
CA PRO A 74 17.21 10.57 -10.65
C PRO A 74 16.30 11.80 -10.87
N SER A 75 15.24 11.67 -11.66
CA SER A 75 14.25 12.74 -11.85
C SER A 75 13.34 12.96 -10.63
N ILE A 76 13.29 12.03 -9.69
CA ILE A 76 12.48 12.10 -8.47
C ILE A 76 13.27 12.85 -7.40
N VAL A 77 13.19 14.18 -7.48
CA VAL A 77 13.90 15.11 -6.59
C VAL A 77 13.06 15.56 -5.38
N LYS A 78 11.78 15.19 -5.35
CA LYS A 78 10.84 15.45 -4.24
C LYS A 78 10.29 14.12 -3.71
N ASN A 79 9.52 14.21 -2.62
CA ASN A 79 8.67 13.14 -2.11
C ASN A 79 7.78 12.54 -3.23
N LEU A 80 7.62 11.21 -3.24
CA LEU A 80 6.88 10.52 -4.30
C LEU A 80 5.42 10.96 -4.31
N GLY A 81 4.79 11.08 -3.14
CA GLY A 81 3.40 11.53 -3.05
C GLY A 81 3.19 12.95 -3.58
N TYR A 82 4.18 13.84 -3.43
CA TYR A 82 4.08 15.20 -3.97
C TYR A 82 4.05 15.12 -5.51
N LEU A 83 4.96 14.35 -6.09
CA LEU A 83 5.05 14.20 -7.55
C LEU A 83 3.87 13.41 -8.12
N ALA A 84 3.30 12.47 -7.34
CA ALA A 84 2.07 11.77 -7.71
C ALA A 84 0.89 12.76 -7.79
N ASN A 85 0.77 13.68 -6.83
CA ASN A 85 -0.22 14.74 -6.90
C ASN A 85 -0.03 15.63 -8.13
N GLU A 86 1.21 16.01 -8.45
CA GLU A 86 1.50 16.76 -9.69
C GLU A 86 1.14 15.95 -10.95
N TYR A 87 1.34 14.64 -10.93
CA TYR A 87 1.04 13.75 -12.05
C TYR A 87 -0.48 13.61 -12.29
N PHE A 88 -1.27 13.52 -11.22
CA PHE A 88 -2.72 13.38 -11.31
C PHE A 88 -3.44 14.71 -11.58
N ASN A 89 -2.79 15.84 -11.33
CA ASN A 89 -3.36 17.15 -11.60
C ASN A 89 -3.47 17.40 -13.13
N GLU A 90 -4.56 18.01 -13.59
CA GLU A 90 -4.91 18.16 -15.02
C GLU A 90 -3.88 18.94 -15.85
N SER A 91 -3.03 19.74 -15.20
CA SER A 91 -1.89 20.43 -15.80
C SER A 91 -0.60 19.96 -15.11
N PRO A 92 -0.16 18.72 -15.37
CA PRO A 92 1.05 18.21 -14.75
C PRO A 92 2.24 19.03 -15.24
N ASN A 93 3.20 19.31 -14.35
CA ASN A 93 4.46 19.91 -14.77
C ASN A 93 5.09 19.04 -15.86
N GLU A 94 5.45 19.61 -17.01
CA GLU A 94 6.05 18.91 -18.18
C GLU A 94 7.38 18.17 -17.87
N LYS A 95 7.85 18.21 -16.62
CA LYS A 95 9.13 17.67 -16.15
C LYS A 95 9.04 16.24 -15.61
N LEU A 96 7.86 15.62 -15.58
CA LEU A 96 7.72 14.24 -15.12
C LEU A 96 8.22 13.25 -16.19
N VAL A 97 9.13 12.36 -15.78
CA VAL A 97 9.66 11.31 -16.65
C VAL A 97 8.67 10.15 -16.68
N LEU A 98 8.26 9.74 -17.88
CA LEU A 98 7.38 8.61 -18.09
C LEU A 98 8.18 7.31 -18.24
N THR A 99 7.49 6.17 -18.10
CA THR A 99 8.00 4.84 -18.45
C THR A 99 8.36 4.74 -19.94
N GLU A 100 9.13 3.72 -20.33
CA GLU A 100 9.60 3.55 -21.72
C GLU A 100 8.47 3.49 -22.77
N ASN A 101 7.28 3.04 -22.37
CA ASN A 101 6.08 3.02 -23.21
C ASN A 101 5.29 4.35 -23.19
N ASN A 102 5.77 5.38 -22.47
CA ASN A 102 5.14 6.69 -22.26
C ASN A 102 3.70 6.62 -21.71
N GLN A 103 3.33 5.54 -21.02
CA GLN A 103 1.95 5.36 -20.53
C GLN A 103 1.77 5.89 -19.10
N THR A 104 2.78 5.76 -18.25
CA THR A 104 2.67 6.09 -16.83
C THR A 104 3.90 6.84 -16.36
N TRP A 105 3.73 7.66 -15.32
CA TRP A 105 4.85 8.30 -14.65
C TRP A 105 5.73 7.24 -13.96
N ILE A 106 7.05 7.36 -14.10
CA ILE A 106 8.02 6.36 -13.57
C ILE A 106 7.91 6.16 -12.05
N GLY A 107 7.42 7.16 -11.32
CA GLY A 107 7.22 7.06 -9.87
C GLY A 107 6.15 6.04 -9.45
N MET A 108 5.25 5.66 -10.36
CA MET A 108 4.24 4.63 -10.08
C MET A 108 4.85 3.25 -9.81
N ASN A 109 6.10 3.00 -10.24
CA ASN A 109 6.82 1.75 -9.97
C ASN A 109 7.11 1.52 -8.48
N TYR A 110 7.02 2.56 -7.65
CA TYR A 110 7.28 2.50 -6.21
C TYR A 110 5.98 2.49 -5.39
N SER A 111 4.81 2.55 -6.05
CA SER A 111 3.50 2.61 -5.39
C SER A 111 3.16 1.26 -4.76
N LEU A 112 2.88 1.28 -3.47
CA LEU A 112 2.40 0.11 -2.73
C LEU A 112 0.86 0.08 -2.74
N TRP A 113 0.24 1.03 -2.05
CA TRP A 113 -1.22 1.12 -1.91
C TRP A 113 -1.66 2.58 -1.99
N SER A 114 -2.82 2.84 -2.59
CA SER A 114 -3.28 4.21 -2.83
C SER A 114 -4.81 4.37 -2.73
N PRO A 115 -5.42 4.22 -1.54
CA PRO A 115 -6.86 4.38 -1.38
C PRO A 115 -7.25 5.86 -1.41
N ARG A 116 -7.56 6.38 -2.60
CA ARG A 116 -8.04 7.76 -2.86
C ARG A 116 -7.17 8.88 -2.29
N GLU A 117 -7.23 9.13 -0.98
CA GLU A 117 -6.65 10.29 -0.28
C GLU A 117 -5.28 10.00 0.34
N VAL A 118 -4.82 8.75 0.28
CA VAL A 118 -3.53 8.33 0.83
C VAL A 118 -2.78 7.54 -0.22
N GLY A 119 -1.49 7.85 -0.38
CA GLY A 119 -0.55 7.08 -1.19
C GLY A 119 0.56 6.53 -0.32
N THR A 120 0.89 5.24 -0.49
CA THR A 120 1.96 4.54 0.21
C THR A 120 3.00 4.07 -0.79
N TRP A 121 4.28 4.21 -0.46
CA TRP A 121 5.39 3.97 -1.38
C TRP A 121 6.53 3.21 -0.69
N ILE A 122 7.18 2.32 -1.42
CA ILE A 122 8.41 1.64 -1.00
C ILE A 122 9.47 1.80 -2.08
N TYR A 123 10.66 2.29 -1.71
CA TYR A 123 11.76 2.53 -2.65
C TYR A 123 13.13 2.48 -1.98
N ASN A 124 14.17 2.39 -2.80
CA ASN A 124 15.55 2.57 -2.40
C ASN A 124 16.05 3.99 -2.71
N ARG A 125 16.75 4.60 -1.76
CA ARG A 125 17.51 5.84 -1.97
C ARG A 125 18.81 5.72 -1.17
N ASP A 126 19.94 6.01 -1.81
CA ASP A 126 21.27 5.93 -1.18
C ASP A 126 21.54 4.58 -0.48
N ALA A 127 21.17 3.47 -1.13
CA ALA A 127 21.24 2.10 -0.62
C ALA A 127 20.35 1.77 0.60
N GLU A 128 19.47 2.68 1.01
CA GLU A 128 18.54 2.52 2.13
C GLU A 128 17.10 2.29 1.64
N ILE A 129 16.29 1.58 2.43
CA ILE A 129 14.89 1.32 2.14
C ILE A 129 14.03 2.38 2.82
N PHE A 130 13.13 3.00 2.07
CA PHE A 130 12.18 3.98 2.59
C PHE A 130 10.74 3.48 2.45
N LEU A 131 9.96 3.70 3.50
CA LEU A 131 8.50 3.66 3.49
C LEU A 131 8.00 5.10 3.60
N GLU A 132 7.19 5.50 2.63
CA GLU A 132 6.61 6.83 2.58
C GLU A 132 5.08 6.71 2.51
N VAL A 133 4.37 7.48 3.34
CA VAL A 133 2.90 7.54 3.36
C VAL A 133 2.52 9.01 3.29
N THR A 134 1.70 9.36 2.30
CA THR A 134 1.49 10.75 1.87
C THR A 134 0.03 11.04 1.61
N PRO A 135 -0.44 12.28 1.85
CA PRO A 135 -1.75 12.71 1.37
C PRO A 135 -1.77 12.73 -0.16
N LEU A 136 -2.89 12.31 -0.73
CA LEU A 136 -3.27 12.52 -2.12
C LEU A 136 -4.48 13.45 -2.16
N TYR A 137 -4.50 14.34 -3.12
CA TYR A 137 -5.59 15.28 -3.31
C TYR A 137 -6.82 14.53 -3.82
N ARG A 138 -7.80 14.36 -2.94
CA ARG A 138 -9.00 13.54 -3.17
C ARG A 138 -9.79 13.96 -4.42
N TRP A 139 -9.80 15.25 -4.75
CA TRP A 139 -10.55 15.80 -5.87
C TRP A 139 -9.95 15.47 -7.25
N HIS A 140 -8.80 14.78 -7.30
CA HIS A 140 -8.34 14.13 -8.55
C HIS A 140 -9.22 12.94 -8.96
N PHE A 141 -9.95 12.33 -8.02
CA PHE A 141 -10.59 11.02 -8.22
C PHE A 141 -12.11 11.05 -8.04
N SER A 142 -12.66 12.17 -7.57
CA SER A 142 -14.08 12.36 -7.34
C SER A 142 -14.41 13.84 -7.33
N ASP A 143 -15.56 14.22 -7.86
CA ASP A 143 -16.10 15.56 -7.72
C ASP A 143 -16.48 15.86 -6.26
N PRO A 144 -16.44 17.12 -5.80
CA PRO A 144 -16.94 17.51 -4.50
C PRO A 144 -18.45 17.31 -4.39
N GLU A 145 -18.87 16.60 -3.34
CA GLU A 145 -20.28 16.46 -3.00
C GLU A 145 -20.80 17.72 -2.27
N GLU A 146 -22.12 17.91 -2.28
CA GLU A 146 -22.74 19.06 -1.63
C GLU A 146 -22.47 19.06 -0.11
N GLY A 147 -21.91 20.15 0.40
CA GLY A 147 -21.57 20.30 1.82
C GLY A 147 -20.15 19.83 2.20
N GLU A 148 -19.38 19.29 1.26
CA GLU A 148 -17.97 19.00 1.50
C GLU A 148 -17.13 20.30 1.52
N ASN A 149 -16.13 20.33 2.41
CA ASN A 149 -15.20 21.46 2.49
C ASN A 149 -14.17 21.36 1.35
N PHE A 150 -14.59 21.73 0.14
CA PHE A 150 -13.72 21.80 -1.02
C PHE A 150 -12.58 22.79 -0.78
N ILE A 151 -11.37 22.37 -1.12
CA ILE A 151 -10.16 23.20 -1.14
C ILE A 151 -9.52 23.05 -2.51
N THR A 152 -8.84 24.10 -3.01
CA THR A 152 -8.16 23.99 -4.31
C THR A 152 -6.90 23.14 -4.23
N TYR A 153 -6.38 22.69 -5.37
CA TYR A 153 -5.13 21.94 -5.45
C TYR A 153 -3.94 22.76 -4.91
N GLU A 154 -3.92 24.07 -5.18
CA GLU A 154 -2.89 24.97 -4.65
C GLU A 154 -2.99 25.14 -3.13
N GLU A 155 -4.21 25.19 -2.57
CA GLU A 155 -4.41 25.24 -1.13
C GLU A 155 -3.99 23.93 -0.44
N PHE A 156 -4.28 22.79 -1.05
CA PHE A 156 -3.79 21.50 -0.62
C PHE A 156 -2.25 21.45 -0.60
N LEU A 157 -1.60 21.89 -1.70
CA LEU A 157 -0.14 21.89 -1.79
C LEU A 157 0.55 22.80 -0.78
N LYS A 158 -0.05 23.94 -0.42
CA LYS A 158 0.52 24.87 0.58
C LYS A 158 0.74 24.21 1.95
N ASN A 159 -0.10 23.24 2.30
CA ASN A 159 -0.04 22.53 3.58
C ASN A 159 0.46 21.09 3.43
N TYR A 160 0.98 20.74 2.25
CA TYR A 160 1.39 19.37 1.96
C TYR A 160 2.53 18.93 2.88
N LYS A 161 2.31 17.81 3.57
CA LYS A 161 3.32 17.13 4.36
C LYS A 161 3.06 15.62 4.31
N PRO A 162 4.09 14.79 4.08
CA PRO A 162 3.96 13.34 4.25
C PRO A 162 3.48 13.01 5.67
N TYR A 163 2.55 12.05 5.77
CA TYR A 163 2.13 11.50 7.07
C TYR A 163 3.29 10.75 7.70
N LEU A 164 4.01 9.97 6.90
CA LEU A 164 5.18 9.20 7.32
C LEU A 164 6.27 9.25 6.25
N LEU A 165 7.51 9.47 6.68
CA LEU A 165 8.70 9.14 5.91
C LEU A 165 9.65 8.40 6.85
N PHE A 166 9.80 7.10 6.63
CA PHE A 166 10.54 6.24 7.53
C PHE A 166 11.59 5.44 6.77
N LYS A 167 12.81 5.41 7.32
CA LYS A 167 13.89 4.55 6.86
C LYS A 167 13.69 3.16 7.48
N LEU A 168 13.22 2.20 6.69
CA LEU A 168 13.11 0.81 7.12
C LEU A 168 14.51 0.20 7.20
N SER A 169 14.86 -0.36 8.37
CA SER A 169 16.04 -1.21 8.43
C SER A 169 15.82 -2.48 7.61
N LYS A 170 16.91 -3.08 7.15
CA LYS A 170 16.85 -4.33 6.39
C LYS A 170 16.21 -5.45 7.21
N GLU A 171 16.44 -5.47 8.52
CA GLU A 171 15.88 -6.44 9.45
C GLU A 171 14.35 -6.30 9.53
N VAL A 172 13.82 -5.08 9.66
CA VAL A 172 12.37 -4.83 9.67
C VAL A 172 11.75 -5.20 8.33
N ALA A 173 12.39 -4.84 7.21
CA ALA A 173 11.92 -5.20 5.87
C ALA A 173 11.86 -6.72 5.68
N LEU A 174 12.86 -7.46 6.19
CA LEU A 174 12.88 -8.93 6.16
C LEU A 174 11.80 -9.55 7.06
N GLU A 175 11.57 -8.99 8.25
CA GLU A 175 10.47 -9.44 9.12
C GLU A 175 9.12 -9.29 8.42
N TRP A 176 8.89 -8.12 7.79
CA TRP A 176 7.68 -7.86 7.03
C TRP A 176 7.56 -8.81 5.83
N LEU A 177 8.66 -9.05 5.09
CA LEU A 177 8.66 -9.97 3.96
C LEU A 177 8.26 -11.39 4.41
N ASN A 178 8.92 -11.94 5.42
CA ASN A 178 8.60 -13.26 5.96
C ASN A 178 7.14 -13.35 6.41
N LYS A 179 6.64 -12.30 7.05
CA LYS A 179 5.24 -12.22 7.49
C LYS A 179 4.27 -12.22 6.31
N THR A 180 4.55 -11.46 5.25
CA THR A 180 3.73 -11.52 4.03
C THR A 180 3.75 -12.89 3.37
N GLU A 181 4.90 -13.58 3.34
CA GLU A 181 5.02 -14.94 2.80
C GLU A 181 4.20 -15.94 3.62
N GLU A 182 4.25 -15.84 4.95
CA GLU A 182 3.44 -16.67 5.84
C GLU A 182 1.94 -16.48 5.58
N LEU A 183 1.47 -15.23 5.50
CA LEU A 183 0.08 -14.91 5.23
C LEU A 183 -0.37 -15.44 3.86
N LEU A 184 0.44 -15.25 2.82
CA LEU A 184 0.18 -15.78 1.48
C LEU A 184 0.10 -17.32 1.48
N ASN A 185 0.96 -17.99 2.23
CA ASN A 185 0.92 -19.44 2.37
C ASN A 185 -0.30 -19.94 3.17
N ILE A 186 -0.77 -19.20 4.18
CA ILE A 186 -2.02 -19.51 4.89
C ILE A 186 -3.20 -19.41 3.91
N MET A 187 -3.34 -18.28 3.22
CA MET A 187 -4.42 -18.06 2.25
C MET A 187 -4.44 -19.13 1.15
N LYS A 188 -3.26 -19.50 0.63
CA LYS A 188 -3.13 -20.55 -0.38
C LYS A 188 -3.61 -21.91 0.14
N ARG A 189 -3.19 -22.31 1.35
CA ARG A 189 -3.62 -23.59 1.93
C ARG A 189 -5.13 -23.62 2.18
N ASN A 190 -5.69 -22.52 2.70
CA ASN A 190 -7.12 -22.42 2.96
C ASN A 190 -7.91 -22.49 1.65
N TYR A 191 -7.45 -21.84 0.60
CA TYR A 191 -8.05 -21.95 -0.74
C TYR A 191 -8.04 -23.39 -1.29
N GLU A 192 -6.90 -24.08 -1.19
CA GLU A 192 -6.76 -25.48 -1.64
C GLU A 192 -7.68 -26.42 -0.85
N GLN A 193 -7.83 -26.20 0.47
CA GLN A 193 -8.72 -26.97 1.32
C GLN A 193 -10.20 -26.75 0.96
N CYS A 194 -10.63 -25.50 0.76
CA CYS A 194 -12.00 -25.19 0.33
C CYS A 194 -12.32 -25.83 -1.02
N LYS A 195 -11.37 -25.79 -1.97
CA LYS A 195 -11.52 -26.43 -3.28
C LYS A 195 -11.71 -27.94 -3.13
N TYR A 196 -10.90 -28.61 -2.32
CA TYR A 196 -11.00 -30.05 -2.08
C TYR A 196 -12.35 -30.45 -1.47
N LEU A 197 -12.82 -29.70 -0.46
CA LEU A 197 -14.13 -29.95 0.15
C LEU A 197 -15.28 -29.81 -0.84
N HIS A 198 -15.23 -28.78 -1.70
CA HIS A 198 -16.23 -28.59 -2.74
C HIS A 198 -16.25 -29.73 -3.76
N GLU A 199 -15.08 -30.19 -4.22
CA GLU A 199 -14.96 -31.33 -5.14
C GLU A 199 -15.44 -32.65 -4.49
N ALA A 200 -15.17 -32.86 -3.21
CA ALA A 200 -15.62 -34.03 -2.46
C ALA A 200 -17.14 -34.04 -2.23
N GLU A 201 -17.75 -32.90 -1.93
CA GLU A 201 -19.21 -32.75 -1.80
C GLU A 201 -19.90 -33.03 -3.13
N VAL A 202 -19.43 -32.44 -4.23
CA VAL A 202 -19.98 -32.69 -5.57
C VAL A 202 -19.86 -34.17 -5.97
N SER A 203 -18.76 -34.84 -5.63
CA SER A 203 -18.55 -36.27 -5.92
C SER A 203 -19.38 -37.23 -5.03
N SER A 204 -20.00 -36.72 -3.97
CA SER A 204 -20.80 -37.52 -3.01
C SER A 204 -22.30 -37.48 -3.27
N ILE A 205 -22.72 -36.72 -4.30
CA ILE A 205 -24.12 -36.54 -4.72
C ILE A 205 -24.48 -37.46 -5.91
N ASP A 206 -23.51 -38.23 -6.43
CA ASP A 206 -23.68 -39.29 -7.44
C ASP A 206 -23.73 -40.71 -6.82
#